data_AF-A0A7V9NT98-F1
#
_entry.id   AF-A0A7V9NT98-F1
#
_cell.length_a   1.000
_cell.length_b   1.000
_cell.length_c   1.000
_cell.angle_alpha   90.00
_cell.angle_beta   90.00
_cell.angle_gamma   90.00
#
_symmetry.space_group_name_H-M   'P 1'
#
loop_
_entity.id
_entity.type
_entity.pdbx_description
1 polymer ?
#
loop_
_entity_poly.entity_id
_entity_poly.type
_entity_poly.pdbx_seq_one_letter_code
_entity_poly.pdbx_strand_id
1 'polypeptide(L)'
;MAADVPDKGTPHDRARIVRRYLSALDARKPGRTSARTAESIQHRMHQVDTLLLSADPVQRLHLTQERIDLHAEQLRLNTSAGGDFDALEKAFVRVARNYGDRHDVMYSAWRQVGVDNEVLGKAGIVPAAKPARPQQANGGAASAKAEAPTADTPKADTRDLESAVPQTQPSATEEKAKPEAKNAAPAK
;
A
#
# COMPACT_ATOMS: atom_id res chain seq x y z
N MET A 1 -4.68 12.72 -45.79
CA MET A 1 -3.42 12.02 -45.47
C MET A 1 -3.50 11.58 -44.02
N ALA A 2 -3.70 10.29 -43.78
CA ALA A 2 -3.75 9.72 -42.43
C ALA A 2 -2.34 9.77 -41.83
N ALA A 3 -2.19 10.45 -40.69
CA ALA A 3 -0.97 10.37 -39.91
C ALA A 3 -0.85 8.93 -39.39
N ASP A 4 0.17 8.23 -39.88
CA ASP A 4 0.65 6.98 -39.30
C ASP A 4 1.06 7.29 -37.86
N VAL A 5 0.19 6.95 -36.91
CA VAL A 5 0.46 7.06 -35.48
C VAL A 5 1.27 5.82 -35.12
N PRO A 6 2.60 5.91 -34.88
CA PRO A 6 3.35 4.74 -34.49
C PRO A 6 2.82 4.27 -33.14
N ASP A 7 2.28 3.06 -33.14
CA ASP A 7 1.70 2.27 -32.03
C ASP A 7 2.48 2.34 -30.68
N LYS A 8 3.73 2.82 -30.68
CA LYS A 8 4.62 2.84 -29.50
C LYS A 8 5.24 4.19 -29.12
N GLY A 9 4.83 5.32 -29.70
CA GLY A 9 5.34 6.67 -29.34
C GLY A 9 6.86 6.86 -29.55
N THR A 10 7.37 8.08 -29.42
CA THR A 10 8.82 8.35 -29.53
C THR A 10 9.59 7.84 -28.31
N PRO A 11 10.92 7.66 -28.36
CA PRO A 11 11.70 7.25 -27.19
C PRO A 11 11.52 8.19 -25.98
N HIS A 12 11.39 9.49 -26.22
CA HIS A 12 11.12 10.49 -25.18
C HIS A 12 9.72 10.35 -24.59
N ASP A 13 8.71 10.04 -25.42
CA ASP A 13 7.35 9.78 -24.93
C ASP A 13 7.30 8.54 -24.04
N ARG A 14 8.03 7.47 -24.39
CA ARG A 14 8.11 6.25 -23.57
C ARG A 14 8.69 6.55 -22.20
N ALA A 15 9.81 7.27 -22.14
CA ALA A 15 10.41 7.69 -20.87
C ALA A 15 9.47 8.58 -20.05
N ARG A 16 8.74 9.49 -20.70
CA ARG A 16 7.73 10.34 -20.04
C ARG A 16 6.57 9.53 -19.48
N ILE A 17 6.06 8.55 -20.22
CA ILE A 17 4.98 7.65 -19.78
C ILE A 17 5.43 6.82 -18.58
N VAL A 18 6.61 6.18 -18.67
CA VAL A 18 7.18 5.39 -17.57
C VAL A 18 7.36 6.25 -16.33
N ARG A 19 7.95 7.45 -16.47
CA ARG A 19 8.12 8.39 -15.34
C ARG A 19 6.79 8.81 -14.72
N ARG A 20 5.78 9.14 -15.54
CA ARG A 20 4.45 9.52 -15.04
C ARG A 20 3.78 8.37 -14.29
N TYR A 21 3.85 7.16 -14.82
CA TYR A 21 3.29 5.98 -14.16
C TYR A 21 3.98 5.68 -12.83
N LEU A 22 5.32 5.67 -12.79
CA LEU A 22 6.08 5.44 -11.55
C LEU A 22 5.87 6.56 -10.53
N SER A 23 5.79 7.82 -10.97
CA SER A 23 5.47 8.96 -10.08
C SER A 23 4.05 8.87 -9.51
N ALA A 24 3.09 8.38 -10.30
CA ALA A 24 1.72 8.17 -9.84
C ALA A 24 1.64 6.97 -8.87
N LEU A 25 2.41 5.91 -9.10
CA LEU A 25 2.56 4.80 -8.16
C LEU A 25 3.12 5.25 -6.82
N ASP A 26 4.17 6.08 -6.82
CA ASP A 26 4.79 6.58 -5.60
C ASP A 26 3.84 7.52 -4.84
N ALA A 27 3.13 8.39 -5.56
CA ALA A 27 2.09 9.25 -4.97
C ALA A 27 0.92 8.47 -4.37
N ARG A 28 0.63 7.29 -4.91
CA ARG A 28 -0.45 6.39 -4.43
C ARG A 28 -0.03 5.54 -3.26
N LYS A 29 1.26 5.32 -3.05
CA LYS A 29 1.77 4.49 -1.97
C LYS A 29 1.20 5.05 -0.67
N PRO A 30 0.21 4.36 -0.05
CA PRO A 30 -0.47 4.93 1.09
C PRO A 30 0.57 4.96 2.20
N GLY A 31 1.05 6.16 2.51
CA GLY A 31 1.69 6.39 3.79
C GLY A 31 0.71 5.87 4.85
N ARG A 32 1.21 5.13 5.83
CA ARG A 32 0.40 4.66 6.98
C ARG A 32 -0.47 5.77 7.58
N THR A 33 -0.07 7.03 7.39
CA THR A 33 -0.80 8.25 7.73
C THR A 33 -2.05 8.49 6.88
N SER A 34 -2.02 8.38 5.54
CA SER A 34 -3.17 8.65 4.66
C SER A 34 -4.29 7.61 4.80
N ALA A 35 -3.93 6.34 5.03
CA ALA A 35 -4.91 5.29 5.35
C ALA A 35 -5.61 5.58 6.69
N ARG A 36 -4.85 5.99 7.71
CA ARG A 36 -5.40 6.47 8.98
C ARG A 36 -6.29 7.71 8.78
N THR A 37 -5.94 8.61 7.85
CA THR A 37 -6.77 9.78 7.54
C THR A 37 -8.09 9.36 6.89
N ALA A 38 -8.09 8.44 5.93
CA ALA A 38 -9.32 7.94 5.30
C ALA A 38 -10.26 7.28 6.32
N GLU A 39 -9.73 6.39 7.17
CA GLU A 39 -10.50 5.78 8.26
C GLU A 39 -11.00 6.83 9.28
N SER A 40 -10.17 7.82 9.61
CA SER A 40 -10.57 8.90 10.51
C SER A 40 -11.68 9.78 9.94
N ILE A 41 -11.69 10.05 8.63
CA ILE A 41 -12.76 10.79 7.94
C ILE A 41 -14.06 9.99 7.98
N GLN A 42 -14.03 8.68 7.70
CA GLN A 42 -15.20 7.80 7.82
C GLN A 42 -15.77 7.83 9.24
N HIS A 43 -14.90 7.65 10.23
CA HIS A 43 -15.31 7.64 11.62
C HIS A 43 -15.93 8.98 12.04
N ARG A 44 -15.34 10.10 11.59
CA ARG A 44 -15.88 11.43 11.87
C ARG A 44 -17.24 11.65 11.19
N MET A 45 -17.43 11.20 9.96
CA MET A 45 -18.73 11.25 9.28
C MET A 45 -19.81 10.50 10.08
N HIS A 46 -19.53 9.29 10.56
CA HIS A 46 -20.47 8.53 11.40
C HIS A 46 -20.82 9.27 12.71
N GLN A 47 -19.85 9.92 13.34
CA GLN A 47 -20.09 10.76 14.52
C GLN A 47 -21.00 11.94 14.17
N VAL A 48 -20.72 12.64 13.08
CA VAL A 48 -21.52 13.79 12.61
C VAL A 48 -22.96 13.37 12.31
N ASP A 49 -23.17 12.24 11.61
CA ASP A 49 -24.50 11.71 11.31
C ASP A 49 -25.28 11.37 12.61
N THR A 50 -24.59 10.83 13.62
CA THR A 50 -25.19 10.54 14.93
C THR A 50 -25.59 11.83 15.66
N LEU A 51 -24.72 12.84 15.66
CA LEU A 51 -24.98 14.12 16.33
C LEU A 51 -26.11 14.92 15.67
N LEU A 52 -26.29 14.79 14.35
CA LEU A 52 -27.35 15.47 13.60
C LEU A 52 -28.77 15.08 14.05
N LEU A 53 -28.96 13.85 14.56
CA LEU A 53 -30.25 13.31 15.00
C LEU A 53 -30.88 14.12 16.13
N SER A 54 -30.06 14.63 17.06
CA SER A 54 -30.52 15.34 18.26
C SER A 54 -29.97 16.78 18.36
N ALA A 55 -29.36 17.30 17.30
CA ALA A 55 -28.73 18.63 17.32
C ALA A 55 -29.76 19.77 17.38
N ASP A 56 -29.41 20.82 18.13
CA ASP A 56 -30.06 22.13 18.10
C ASP A 56 -29.94 22.79 16.70
N PRO A 57 -30.79 23.78 16.36
CA PRO A 57 -30.82 24.38 15.02
C PRO A 57 -29.48 24.95 14.54
N VAL A 58 -28.74 25.64 15.42
CA VAL A 58 -27.42 26.21 15.10
C VAL A 58 -26.37 25.11 14.99
N GLN A 59 -26.41 24.11 15.88
CA GLN A 59 -25.48 22.99 15.86
C GLN A 59 -25.67 22.13 14.61
N ARG A 60 -26.92 21.91 14.19
CA ARG A 60 -27.26 21.21 12.95
C ARG A 60 -26.68 21.90 11.72
N LEU A 61 -26.66 23.23 11.68
CA LEU A 61 -26.02 23.98 10.60
C LEU A 61 -24.52 23.69 10.53
N HIS A 62 -23.80 23.78 11.65
CA HIS A 62 -22.36 23.51 11.69
C HIS A 62 -22.02 22.07 11.33
N LEU A 63 -22.75 21.09 11.87
CA LEU A 63 -22.56 19.67 11.55
C LEU A 63 -22.86 19.36 10.08
N THR A 64 -23.83 20.06 9.47
CA THR A 64 -24.12 19.92 8.04
C THR A 64 -22.97 20.45 7.19
N GLN A 65 -22.39 21.60 7.56
CA GLN A 65 -21.21 22.13 6.88
C GLN A 65 -20.01 21.16 7.01
N GLU A 66 -19.76 20.67 8.22
CA GLU A 66 -18.70 19.70 8.47
C GLU A 66 -18.89 18.42 7.64
N ARG A 67 -20.12 17.91 7.52
CA ARG A 67 -20.42 16.76 6.65
C ARG A 67 -20.10 17.04 5.18
N ILE A 68 -20.38 18.24 4.68
CA ILE A 68 -20.03 18.65 3.31
C ILE A 68 -18.51 18.67 3.13
N ASP A 69 -17.78 19.26 4.09
CA ASP A 69 -16.33 19.37 4.03
C ASP A 69 -15.65 18.00 4.08
N LEU A 70 -16.12 17.10 4.96
CA LEU A 70 -15.63 15.71 5.04
C LEU A 70 -15.90 14.94 3.74
N HIS A 71 -17.07 15.14 3.12
CA HIS A 71 -17.40 14.49 1.86
C HIS A 71 -16.54 15.01 0.69
N ALA A 72 -16.24 16.31 0.68
CA ALA A 72 -15.33 16.91 -0.28
C ALA A 72 -13.89 16.38 -0.12
N GLU A 73 -13.42 16.24 1.12
CA GLU A 73 -12.11 15.69 1.41
C GLU A 73 -12.00 14.21 1.00
N GLN A 74 -13.02 13.40 1.31
CA GLN A 74 -13.11 12.02 0.83
C GLN A 74 -13.05 11.93 -0.69
N LEU A 75 -13.76 12.81 -1.40
CA LEU A 75 -13.72 12.85 -2.87
C LEU A 75 -12.34 13.21 -3.41
N ARG A 76 -11.60 14.11 -2.75
CA ARG A 76 -10.22 14.47 -3.14
C ARG A 76 -9.27 13.29 -2.99
N LEU A 77 -9.35 12.58 -1.85
CA LEU A 77 -8.56 11.38 -1.61
C LEU A 77 -8.84 10.30 -2.66
N ASN A 78 -10.11 10.10 -3.01
CA ASN A 78 -10.52 9.12 -4.02
C ASN A 78 -10.15 9.54 -5.46
N THR A 79 -10.26 10.83 -5.79
CA THR A 79 -9.95 11.33 -7.15
C THR A 79 -8.46 11.28 -7.44
N SER A 80 -7.62 11.64 -6.47
CA SER A 80 -6.16 11.44 -6.57
C SER A 80 -5.80 9.96 -6.76
N ALA A 81 -6.64 9.06 -6.23
CA ALA A 81 -6.45 7.62 -6.25
C ALA A 81 -7.23 6.86 -7.35
N GLY A 82 -7.89 7.49 -8.33
CA GLY A 82 -8.73 6.76 -9.30
C GLY A 82 -8.41 6.98 -10.78
N GLY A 83 -9.02 8.01 -11.37
CA GLY A 83 -9.29 8.06 -12.82
C GLY A 83 -8.08 8.21 -13.74
N ASP A 84 -7.05 8.96 -13.34
CA ASP A 84 -5.87 9.16 -14.20
C ASP A 84 -4.96 7.94 -14.26
N PHE A 85 -5.02 7.07 -13.25
CA PHE A 85 -4.06 5.98 -13.12
C PHE A 85 -4.35 4.81 -14.05
N ASP A 86 -5.62 4.47 -14.26
CA ASP A 86 -5.98 3.42 -15.22
C ASP A 86 -5.54 3.78 -16.65
N ALA A 87 -5.64 5.06 -17.00
CA ALA A 87 -5.14 5.56 -18.28
C ALA A 87 -3.60 5.50 -18.36
N LEU A 88 -2.91 5.84 -17.27
CA LEU A 88 -1.46 5.74 -17.15
C LEU A 88 -0.98 4.28 -17.18
N GLU A 89 -1.66 3.34 -16.53
CA GLU A 89 -1.34 1.91 -16.55
C GLU A 89 -1.46 1.36 -17.98
N LYS A 90 -2.57 1.66 -18.68
CA LYS A 90 -2.75 1.24 -20.08
C LYS A 90 -1.65 1.80 -20.98
N ALA A 91 -1.25 3.05 -20.77
CA ALA A 91 -0.15 3.66 -21.50
C ALA A 91 1.20 3.00 -21.16
N PHE A 92 1.45 2.72 -19.88
CA PHE A 92 2.65 2.06 -19.38
C PHE A 92 2.81 0.66 -19.98
N VAL A 93 1.76 -0.16 -19.95
CA VAL A 93 1.75 -1.52 -20.48
C VAL A 93 2.20 -1.57 -21.95
N ARG A 94 1.79 -0.58 -22.77
CA ARG A 94 2.18 -0.51 -24.19
C ARG A 94 3.67 -0.22 -24.41
N VAL A 95 4.32 0.51 -23.51
CA VAL A 95 5.70 1.01 -23.69
C VAL A 95 6.73 0.29 -22.83
N ALA A 96 6.32 -0.32 -21.71
CA ALA A 96 7.20 -0.83 -20.67
C ALA A 96 8.20 -1.87 -21.19
N ARG A 97 7.76 -2.80 -22.05
CA ARG A 97 8.64 -3.82 -22.65
C ARG A 97 9.79 -3.19 -23.42
N ASN A 98 9.47 -2.31 -24.36
CA ASN A 98 10.47 -1.66 -25.21
C ASN A 98 11.42 -0.76 -24.42
N TYR A 99 10.91 -0.09 -23.38
CA TYR A 99 11.74 0.69 -22.47
C TYR A 99 12.71 -0.21 -21.71
N GLY A 100 12.22 -1.32 -21.14
CA GLY A 100 13.07 -2.27 -20.42
C GLY A 100 14.14 -2.90 -21.29
N ASP A 101 13.81 -3.30 -22.53
CA ASP A 101 14.76 -3.90 -23.47
C ASP A 101 15.88 -2.91 -23.91
N ARG A 102 15.62 -1.59 -23.86
CA ARG A 102 16.62 -0.55 -24.22
C ARG A 102 17.50 -0.10 -23.06
N HIS A 103 17.01 -0.26 -21.84
CA HIS A 103 17.64 0.24 -20.62
C HIS A 103 18.11 -0.90 -19.70
N ASP A 104 18.13 -2.14 -20.21
CA ASP A 104 18.48 -3.36 -19.47
C ASP A 104 17.71 -3.50 -18.14
N VAL A 105 16.44 -3.08 -18.12
CA VAL A 105 15.59 -3.14 -16.92
C VAL A 105 14.89 -4.50 -16.84
N MET A 106 15.43 -5.36 -16.00
CA MET A 106 14.90 -6.68 -15.72
C MET A 106 13.64 -6.67 -14.83
N TYR A 107 12.87 -7.76 -14.86
CA TYR A 107 11.64 -7.95 -14.06
C TYR A 107 11.82 -7.64 -12.57
N SER A 108 12.94 -8.03 -11.98
CA SER A 108 13.25 -7.78 -10.56
C SER A 108 13.33 -6.29 -10.25
N ALA A 109 13.87 -5.46 -11.16
CA ALA A 109 13.96 -4.02 -10.97
C ALA A 109 12.56 -3.37 -10.93
N TRP A 110 11.66 -3.78 -11.83
CA TRP A 110 10.27 -3.32 -11.83
C TRP A 110 9.52 -3.68 -10.54
N ARG A 111 9.76 -4.88 -10.01
CA ARG A 111 9.16 -5.31 -8.73
C ARG A 111 9.70 -4.53 -7.54
N GLN A 112 10.99 -4.19 -7.53
CA GLN A 112 11.59 -3.40 -6.44
C GLN A 112 11.01 -1.99 -6.36
N VAL A 113 10.70 -1.37 -7.50
CA VAL A 113 10.04 -0.05 -7.54
C VAL A 113 8.53 -0.10 -7.30
N GLY A 114 7.96 -1.30 -7.09
CA GLY A 114 6.56 -1.49 -6.71
C GLY A 114 5.58 -1.66 -7.88
N VAL A 115 6.05 -2.01 -9.09
CA VAL A 115 5.13 -2.39 -10.18
C VAL A 115 4.57 -3.80 -9.93
N ASP A 116 3.26 -3.95 -10.06
CA ASP A 116 2.58 -5.23 -9.85
C ASP A 116 2.89 -6.26 -10.93
N ASN A 117 2.88 -7.54 -10.54
CA ASN A 117 3.13 -8.66 -11.45
C ASN A 117 2.11 -8.66 -12.60
N GLU A 118 0.83 -8.43 -12.32
CA GLU A 118 -0.21 -8.40 -13.34
C GLU A 118 0.06 -7.34 -14.41
N VAL A 119 0.53 -6.16 -14.02
CA VAL A 119 0.87 -5.07 -14.96
C VAL A 119 2.07 -5.45 -15.82
N LEU A 120 3.09 -6.07 -15.22
CA LEU A 120 4.26 -6.56 -15.96
C LEU A 120 3.90 -7.71 -16.92
N GLY A 121 3.00 -8.61 -16.49
CA GLY A 121 2.45 -9.67 -17.33
C GLY A 121 1.68 -9.12 -18.53
N LYS A 122 0.82 -8.11 -18.33
CA LYS A 122 0.14 -7.39 -19.42
C LYS A 122 1.14 -6.72 -20.38
N ALA A 123 2.26 -6.23 -19.86
CA ALA A 123 3.34 -5.65 -20.67
C ALA A 123 4.23 -6.68 -21.36
N GLY A 124 4.02 -7.98 -21.14
CA GLY A 124 4.88 -9.05 -21.68
C GLY A 124 6.27 -9.12 -21.03
N ILE A 125 6.45 -8.54 -19.85
CA ILE A 125 7.68 -8.64 -19.06
C ILE A 125 7.52 -9.82 -18.10
N VAL A 126 8.08 -10.96 -18.48
CA VAL A 126 8.02 -12.18 -17.67
C VAL A 126 9.15 -12.20 -16.63
N PRO A 127 8.93 -12.83 -15.45
CA PRO A 127 10.03 -13.18 -14.56
C PRO A 127 11.04 -14.00 -15.36
N ALA A 128 12.33 -13.68 -15.23
CA ALA A 128 13.37 -14.52 -15.82
C ALA A 128 13.13 -15.95 -15.33
N ALA A 129 12.75 -16.84 -16.25
CA ALA A 129 12.57 -18.25 -15.94
C ALA A 129 13.89 -18.72 -15.34
N LYS A 130 13.83 -19.18 -14.09
CA LYS A 130 14.96 -19.81 -13.40
C LYS A 130 15.61 -20.77 -14.39
N PRO A 131 16.92 -20.66 -14.72
CA PRO A 131 17.55 -21.66 -15.56
C PRO A 131 17.29 -23.01 -14.89
N ALA A 132 16.72 -23.95 -15.65
CA ALA A 132 16.44 -25.29 -15.19
C ALA A 132 17.70 -25.81 -14.51
N ARG A 133 17.64 -25.98 -13.19
CA ARG A 133 18.68 -26.69 -12.46
C ARG A 133 18.73 -28.07 -13.10
N PRO A 134 19.85 -28.53 -13.67
CA PRO A 134 19.94 -29.91 -14.13
C PRO A 134 19.60 -30.79 -12.93
N GLN A 135 18.51 -31.53 -13.08
CA GLN A 135 18.09 -32.56 -12.15
C GLN A 135 19.33 -33.41 -11.89
N GLN A 136 19.83 -33.42 -10.65
CA GLN A 136 20.83 -34.40 -10.26
C GLN A 136 20.26 -35.77 -10.60
N ALA A 137 20.82 -36.37 -11.65
CA ALA A 137 20.66 -37.78 -11.92
C ALA A 137 21.33 -38.50 -10.75
N ASN A 138 20.53 -38.82 -9.74
CA ASN A 138 20.95 -39.70 -8.67
C ASN A 138 21.04 -41.11 -9.29
N GLY A 139 22.21 -41.41 -9.87
CA GLY A 139 22.62 -42.75 -10.23
C GLY A 139 22.84 -43.55 -8.95
N GLY A 140 21.75 -44.05 -8.38
CA GLY A 140 21.77 -45.01 -7.30
C GLY A 140 22.07 -46.41 -7.84
N ALA A 141 23.34 -46.79 -7.84
CA ALA A 141 23.78 -48.18 -7.96
C ALA A 141 24.86 -48.45 -6.91
N ALA A 142 24.45 -48.90 -5.72
CA ALA A 142 25.22 -49.78 -4.86
C ALA A 142 24.29 -50.39 -3.79
N SER A 143 23.99 -51.68 -3.97
CA SER A 143 23.31 -52.55 -3.01
C SER A 143 24.15 -52.84 -1.76
N ALA A 144 23.49 -52.94 -0.61
CA ALA A 144 23.65 -53.98 0.45
C ALA A 144 22.97 -53.48 1.75
N LYS A 145 21.74 -53.90 2.08
CA LYS A 145 21.37 -55.09 2.86
C LYS A 145 21.74 -55.00 4.37
N ALA A 146 20.75 -54.75 5.23
CA ALA A 146 20.46 -55.51 6.45
C ALA A 146 19.27 -54.93 7.25
N GLU A 147 18.28 -55.81 7.49
CA GLU A 147 17.53 -55.98 8.74
C GLU A 147 16.56 -54.90 9.25
N ALA A 148 15.27 -55.23 9.17
CA ALA A 148 14.21 -54.76 10.08
C ALA A 148 14.44 -55.38 11.48
N PRO A 149 13.93 -54.81 12.60
CA PRO A 149 12.49 -54.95 12.87
C PRO A 149 11.81 -53.83 13.70
N THR A 150 10.49 -53.71 13.49
CA THR A 150 9.38 -53.45 14.44
C THR A 150 9.31 -52.24 15.39
N ALA A 151 8.04 -51.80 15.53
CA ALA A 151 7.42 -51.04 16.64
C ALA A 151 7.76 -49.54 16.62
N ASP A 152 6.90 -48.60 16.98
CA ASP A 152 5.63 -48.60 17.70
C ASP A 152 5.00 -47.22 17.45
N THR A 153 3.67 -47.14 17.32
CA THR A 153 2.97 -45.85 17.40
C THR A 153 2.73 -45.53 18.87
N PRO A 154 2.94 -44.28 19.32
CA PRO A 154 1.86 -43.71 20.13
C PRO A 154 1.52 -42.25 19.83
N LYS A 155 0.20 -42.01 19.84
CA LYS A 155 -0.47 -40.75 20.19
C LYS A 155 -0.19 -40.36 21.65
N ALA A 156 -0.03 -39.06 21.91
CA ALA A 156 -0.47 -38.33 23.12
C ALA A 156 -0.40 -36.84 22.74
N ASP A 157 -1.47 -36.03 22.66
CA ASP A 157 -2.43 -35.59 23.70
C ASP A 157 -1.77 -35.06 24.98
N THR A 158 -1.74 -33.73 25.13
CA THR A 158 -1.76 -32.94 26.39
C THR A 158 -1.81 -31.46 25.95
N ARG A 159 -2.97 -30.80 25.88
CA ARG A 159 -3.69 -30.05 26.94
C ARG A 159 -2.90 -28.93 27.61
N ASP A 160 -3.53 -27.76 27.58
CA ASP A 160 -3.56 -26.70 28.59
C ASP A 160 -2.33 -26.44 29.44
N LEU A 161 -1.75 -25.24 29.26
CA LEU A 161 -1.32 -24.42 30.39
C LEU A 161 -1.77 -22.97 30.17
N GLU A 162 -2.85 -22.70 30.88
CA GLU A 162 -3.45 -21.46 31.33
C GLU A 162 -2.47 -20.52 32.08
N SER A 163 -2.83 -19.22 32.08
CA SER A 163 -2.50 -18.18 33.07
C SER A 163 -1.06 -17.72 33.29
N ALA A 164 -0.79 -16.44 33.02
CA ALA A 164 -0.75 -15.42 34.09
C ALA A 164 -0.29 -14.04 33.56
N VAL A 165 -1.15 -13.05 33.75
CA VAL A 165 -0.87 -11.59 33.74
C VAL A 165 -0.30 -11.23 35.13
N PRO A 166 0.62 -10.26 35.29
CA PRO A 166 0.22 -8.88 35.65
C PRO A 166 1.08 -7.78 34.98
N GLN A 167 0.48 -6.72 34.45
CA GLN A 167 0.33 -5.41 35.12
C GLN A 167 1.60 -4.85 35.79
N THR A 168 2.12 -3.74 35.26
CA THR A 168 2.67 -2.64 36.07
C THR A 168 2.52 -1.33 35.29
N GLN A 169 1.59 -0.49 35.73
CA GLN A 169 1.63 0.96 35.53
C GLN A 169 2.78 1.55 36.37
N PRO A 170 3.21 2.77 36.09
CA PRO A 170 3.07 3.77 37.16
C PRO A 170 2.28 5.00 36.72
N SER A 171 1.35 5.37 37.60
CA SER A 171 0.53 6.58 37.60
C SER A 171 1.27 7.79 38.16
N ALA A 172 0.83 8.97 37.72
CA ALA A 172 0.71 10.27 38.44
C ALA A 172 2.01 10.94 38.95
N THR A 173 2.16 12.28 38.89
CA THR A 173 1.34 13.36 39.48
C THR A 173 1.82 14.70 38.87
N GLU A 174 0.95 15.52 38.26
CA GLU A 174 0.48 16.84 38.76
C GLU A 174 1.59 17.92 38.79
N GLU A 175 1.46 19.14 38.26
CA GLU A 175 0.66 20.22 38.85
C GLU A 175 0.93 21.54 38.08
N LYS A 176 -0.14 22.33 37.90
CA LYS A 176 -0.28 23.79 37.66
C LYS A 176 0.97 24.67 37.45
N ALA A 177 0.88 25.62 36.50
CA ALA A 177 0.76 27.07 36.81
C ALA A 177 0.62 27.96 35.55
N LYS A 178 -0.44 28.78 35.54
CA LYS A 178 -0.61 30.06 34.83
C LYS A 178 0.00 31.16 35.75
N PRO A 179 0.71 32.19 35.24
CA PRO A 179 0.15 33.54 35.00
C PRO A 179 0.72 34.17 33.71
N GLU A 180 -0.05 34.81 32.82
CA GLU A 180 -0.54 36.21 32.84
C GLU A 180 0.50 37.32 33.09
N ALA A 181 0.59 38.23 32.10
CA ALA A 181 0.81 39.68 32.18
C ALA A 181 2.11 40.30 31.58
N LYS A 182 1.86 41.16 30.57
CA LYS A 182 2.41 42.53 30.35
C LYS A 182 3.87 42.69 29.86
N ASN A 183 3.99 43.10 28.59
CA ASN A 183 4.78 44.27 28.18
C ASN A 183 4.27 44.70 26.79
N ALA A 184 3.47 45.77 26.69
CA ALA A 184 3.93 47.15 26.52
C ALA A 184 4.52 47.41 25.12
N ALA A 185 3.66 47.98 24.26
CA ALA A 185 4.05 49.00 23.28
C ALA A 185 4.65 50.24 24.02
N PRO A 186 5.15 51.31 23.38
CA PRO A 186 5.02 51.71 21.96
C PRO A 186 6.27 52.42 21.36
N ALA A 187 6.03 53.13 20.25
CA ALA A 187 6.86 54.14 19.55
C ALA A 187 7.63 53.59 18.33
N LYS A 188 7.59 54.20 17.15
CA LYS A 188 7.20 55.57 16.77
C LYS A 188 6.77 55.58 15.30
#